data_AF-A0A174DAB1-F1
#
_entry.id   AF-A0A174DAB1-F1
#
_cell.length_a   1.000
_cell.length_b   1.000
_cell.length_c   1.000
_cell.angle_alpha   90.00
_cell.angle_beta   90.00
_cell.angle_gamma   90.00
#
_symmetry.space_group_name_H-M   'P 1'
#
loop_
_entity.id
_entity.type
_entity.pdbx_description
1 polymer ?
#
loop_
_entity_poly.entity_id
_entity_poly.type
_entity_poly.pdbx_seq_one_letter_code
_entity_poly.pdbx_strand_id
1 'polypeptide(L)'
;MLKKSILQEAVQGKLVPQDTSDEPASVLLERIRSEKQRLIAEGKIKKDKHESVIFRRDNSHYEKQGSEEVCIDEELPFEVPKNWQWIRLSDLVHFIGGYAYKSETFIETSEYQVLRLGNIKNDKIKYSTKPVFISKELSQKTVDFQCKTNDILLTMTGTRLKRDYFYTVLVSEKDTNCFINQRVGCLRSYLPSLSRWLIWTLKSEAILSQVFQHETGTANQGNLGAENIMKTFIPVPPLDEQERICNVIDRLLREVDTL
;
A
#
# COMPACT_ATOMS: atom_id res chain seq x y z
N MET A 1 12.54 3.03 -18.48
CA MET A 1 11.29 2.65 -19.19
C MET A 1 10.87 1.21 -18.92
N LEU A 2 11.81 0.24 -18.93
CA LEU A 2 11.51 -1.18 -18.76
C LEU A 2 10.75 -1.55 -17.46
N LYS A 3 11.21 -1.08 -16.28
CA LYS A 3 10.50 -1.32 -14.99
C LYS A 3 9.03 -0.87 -15.02
N LYS A 4 8.73 0.28 -15.64
CA LYS A 4 7.36 0.78 -15.73
C LYS A 4 6.48 -0.13 -16.60
N SER A 5 7.02 -0.62 -17.72
CA SER A 5 6.32 -1.56 -18.60
C SER A 5 5.99 -2.87 -17.89
N ILE A 6 6.98 -3.45 -17.19
CA ILE A 6 6.81 -4.70 -16.43
C ILE A 6 5.68 -4.55 -15.40
N LEU A 7 5.70 -3.48 -14.61
CA LEU A 7 4.67 -3.25 -13.59
C LEU A 7 3.30 -2.95 -14.22
N GLN A 8 3.25 -2.31 -15.39
CA GLN A 8 1.99 -2.06 -16.09
C GLN A 8 1.38 -3.36 -16.64
N GLU A 9 2.19 -4.23 -17.25
CA GLU A 9 1.75 -5.55 -17.71
C GLU A 9 1.32 -6.45 -16.54
N ALA A 10 2.01 -6.35 -15.40
CA ALA A 10 1.65 -7.04 -14.18
C ALA A 10 0.23 -6.68 -13.72
N VAL A 11 -0.08 -5.39 -13.55
CA VAL A 11 -1.40 -4.96 -13.04
C VAL A 11 -2.54 -5.13 -14.04
N GLN A 12 -2.23 -5.41 -15.31
CA GLN A 12 -3.21 -5.74 -16.35
C GLN A 12 -3.43 -7.26 -16.52
N GLY A 13 -2.74 -8.10 -15.75
CA GLY A 13 -2.84 -9.57 -15.87
C GLY A 13 -2.22 -10.13 -17.16
N LYS A 14 -1.23 -9.42 -17.71
CA LYS A 14 -0.55 -9.79 -18.97
C LYS A 14 0.84 -10.38 -18.76
N LEU A 15 1.40 -10.27 -17.55
CA LEU A 15 2.77 -10.70 -17.26
C LEU A 15 2.91 -12.23 -17.15
N VAL A 16 1.85 -12.94 -16.79
CA VAL A 16 1.80 -14.40 -16.70
C VAL A 16 0.52 -14.94 -17.34
N PRO A 17 0.50 -16.20 -17.82
CA PRO A 17 -0.73 -16.83 -18.27
C PRO A 17 -1.78 -16.93 -17.15
N GLN A 18 -3.05 -16.74 -17.53
CA GLN A 18 -4.20 -16.97 -16.65
C GLN A 18 -4.39 -18.47 -16.42
N ASP A 19 -4.75 -18.87 -15.19
CA ASP A 19 -5.06 -20.26 -14.83
C ASP A 19 -6.50 -20.36 -14.32
N THR A 20 -7.33 -21.13 -15.04
CA THR A 20 -8.75 -21.31 -14.67
C THR A 20 -8.95 -22.20 -13.45
N SER A 21 -7.91 -22.93 -13.02
CA SER A 21 -7.93 -23.74 -11.80
C SER A 21 -7.60 -22.96 -10.53
N ASP A 22 -7.11 -21.73 -10.66
CA ASP A 22 -6.87 -20.86 -9.52
C ASP A 22 -8.17 -20.58 -8.74
N GLU A 23 -8.06 -20.53 -7.42
CA GLU A 23 -9.15 -20.03 -6.56
C GLU A 23 -9.46 -18.57 -6.95
N PRO A 24 -10.72 -18.23 -7.29
CA PRO A 24 -11.05 -16.91 -7.78
C PRO A 24 -10.79 -15.82 -6.73
N ALA A 25 -10.45 -14.62 -7.18
CA ALA A 25 -10.15 -13.48 -6.29
C ALA A 25 -11.26 -13.19 -5.26
N SER A 26 -12.52 -13.53 -5.56
CA SER A 26 -13.65 -13.40 -4.63
C SER A 26 -13.42 -14.10 -3.29
N VAL A 27 -12.84 -15.31 -3.31
CA VAL A 27 -12.65 -16.10 -2.09
C VAL A 27 -11.57 -15.48 -1.20
N LEU A 28 -10.47 -15.00 -1.81
CA LEU A 28 -9.47 -14.21 -1.09
C LEU A 28 -10.09 -12.96 -0.46
N LEU A 29 -10.94 -12.26 -1.21
CA LEU A 29 -11.61 -11.04 -0.74
C LEU A 29 -12.62 -11.29 0.38
N GLU A 30 -13.30 -12.44 0.38
CA GLU A 30 -14.12 -12.88 1.51
C GLU A 30 -13.28 -13.08 2.78
N ARG A 31 -12.12 -13.74 2.68
CA ARG A 31 -11.20 -13.91 3.82
C ARG A 31 -10.72 -12.55 4.36
N ILE A 32 -10.39 -11.61 3.48
CA ILE A 32 -9.98 -10.25 3.84
C ILE A 32 -11.11 -9.51 4.56
N ARG A 33 -12.34 -9.59 4.05
CA ARG A 33 -13.52 -8.98 4.68
C ARG A 33 -13.78 -9.57 6.07
N SER A 34 -13.71 -10.89 6.22
CA SER A 34 -13.86 -11.54 7.53
C SER A 34 -12.80 -11.08 8.53
N GLU A 35 -11.54 -10.97 8.11
CA GLU A 35 -10.46 -10.50 8.97
C GLU A 35 -10.60 -9.02 9.35
N LYS A 36 -11.00 -8.16 8.40
CA LYS A 36 -11.35 -6.76 8.67
C LYS A 36 -12.45 -6.65 9.72
N GLN A 37 -13.53 -7.43 9.58
CA GLN A 37 -14.63 -7.44 10.56
C GLN A 37 -14.19 -7.94 11.94
N ARG A 38 -13.32 -8.97 12.00
CA ARG A 38 -12.73 -9.45 13.26
C ARG A 38 -11.93 -8.34 13.96
N LEU A 39 -11.08 -7.61 13.22
CA LEU A 39 -10.28 -6.51 13.77
C LEU A 39 -11.14 -5.32 14.25
N ILE A 40 -12.27 -5.04 13.57
CA ILE A 40 -13.25 -4.04 14.01
C ILE A 40 -13.91 -4.49 15.32
N ALA A 41 -14.36 -5.74 15.40
CA ALA A 41 -14.99 -6.29 16.60
C ALA A 41 -14.04 -6.30 17.81
N GLU A 42 -12.74 -6.50 17.58
CA GLU A 42 -11.69 -6.42 18.59
C GLU A 42 -11.28 -4.97 18.95
N GLY A 43 -11.84 -3.95 18.29
CA GLY A 43 -11.51 -2.54 18.51
C GLY A 43 -10.09 -2.15 18.04
N LYS A 44 -9.42 -3.01 17.27
CA LYS A 44 -8.06 -2.76 16.74
C LYS A 44 -8.05 -1.77 15.58
N ILE A 45 -9.15 -1.70 14.84
CA ILE A 45 -9.37 -0.71 13.78
C ILE A 45 -10.76 -0.11 13.92
N LYS A 46 -10.94 1.09 13.38
CA LYS A 46 -12.25 1.75 13.33
C LYS A 46 -13.08 1.17 12.19
N LYS A 47 -14.39 1.13 12.39
CA LYS A 47 -15.34 0.85 11.29
C LYS A 47 -15.31 1.99 10.28
N ASP A 48 -15.42 1.64 9.00
CA ASP A 48 -15.55 2.63 7.94
C ASP A 48 -16.84 3.43 8.08
N LYS A 49 -16.79 4.71 7.73
CA LYS A 49 -17.97 5.58 7.73
C LYS A 49 -18.95 5.20 6.61
N HIS A 50 -18.41 4.74 5.48
CA HIS A 50 -19.15 4.36 4.28
C HIS A 50 -18.56 3.05 3.77
N GLU A 51 -19.24 1.94 4.01
CA GLU A 51 -18.86 0.66 3.41
C GLU A 51 -19.35 0.65 1.96
N SER A 52 -18.45 0.30 1.05
CA SER A 52 -18.78 0.05 -0.36
C SER A 52 -18.28 -1.33 -0.78
N VAL A 53 -18.93 -1.89 -1.80
CA VAL A 53 -18.52 -3.18 -2.39
C VAL A 53 -18.46 -3.03 -3.89
N ILE A 54 -17.29 -3.30 -4.45
CA ILE A 54 -17.12 -3.41 -5.91
C ILE A 54 -17.41 -4.85 -6.33
N PHE A 55 -18.18 -4.99 -7.41
CA PHE A 55 -18.51 -6.28 -8.03
C PHE A 55 -18.62 -6.12 -9.55
N ARG A 56 -18.62 -7.25 -10.26
CA ARG A 56 -18.74 -7.29 -11.72
C ARG A 56 -20.06 -7.95 -12.13
N ARG A 57 -20.79 -7.34 -13.06
CA ARG A 57 -22.05 -7.84 -13.64
C ARG A 57 -22.11 -7.43 -15.11
N ASP A 58 -22.52 -8.34 -15.99
CA ASP A 58 -22.70 -8.06 -17.43
C ASP A 58 -21.47 -7.42 -18.11
N ASN A 59 -20.26 -7.88 -17.75
CA ASN A 59 -18.94 -7.35 -18.15
C ASN A 59 -18.55 -5.98 -17.61
N SER A 60 -19.46 -5.25 -16.97
CA SER A 60 -19.22 -3.95 -16.32
C SER A 60 -18.91 -4.07 -14.83
N HIS A 61 -18.23 -3.06 -14.29
CA HIS A 61 -17.89 -2.96 -12.87
C HIS A 61 -18.82 -1.96 -12.18
N TYR A 62 -19.32 -2.35 -11.02
CA TYR A 62 -20.23 -1.55 -10.22
C TYR A 62 -19.68 -1.42 -8.80
N GLU A 63 -19.84 -0.24 -8.21
CA GLU A 63 -19.65 -0.03 -6.78
C GLU A 63 -21.01 0.20 -6.12
N LYS A 64 -21.31 -0.60 -5.11
CA LYS A 64 -22.48 -0.43 -4.27
C LYS A 64 -22.13 0.41 -3.05
N GLN A 65 -22.80 1.54 -2.87
CA GLN A 65 -22.66 2.42 -1.70
C GLN A 65 -24.03 2.53 -1.02
N GLY A 66 -24.22 1.81 0.09
CA GLY A 66 -25.54 1.69 0.72
C GLY A 66 -26.56 1.02 -0.22
N SER A 67 -27.61 1.76 -0.60
CA SER A 67 -28.66 1.28 -1.53
C SER A 67 -28.38 1.61 -2.99
N GLU A 68 -27.39 2.44 -3.30
CA GLU A 68 -27.08 2.88 -4.66
C GLU A 68 -26.02 1.98 -5.29
N GLU A 69 -26.26 1.60 -6.55
CA GLU A 69 -25.29 0.87 -7.39
C GLU A 69 -24.89 1.79 -8.55
N VAL A 70 -23.59 2.09 -8.65
CA VAL A 70 -23.05 3.00 -9.67
C VAL A 70 -22.08 2.23 -10.56
N CYS A 71 -22.20 2.37 -11.88
CA CYS A 71 -21.22 1.85 -12.82
C CYS A 71 -19.94 2.70 -12.73
N ILE A 72 -18.80 2.04 -12.54
CA ILE A 72 -17.50 2.70 -12.33
C ILE A 72 -16.53 2.46 -13.50
N ASP A 73 -16.97 1.88 -14.62
CA ASP A 73 -16.09 1.53 -15.75
C ASP A 73 -15.27 2.73 -16.25
N GLU A 74 -15.86 3.92 -16.32
CA GLU A 74 -15.20 5.16 -16.76
C GLU A 74 -14.16 5.69 -15.75
N GLU A 75 -14.21 5.23 -14.50
CA GLU A 75 -13.22 5.58 -13.46
C GLU A 75 -12.03 4.62 -13.43
N LEU A 76 -12.19 3.43 -14.02
CA LEU A 76 -11.17 2.38 -13.99
C LEU A 76 -10.11 2.63 -15.07
N PRO A 77 -8.81 2.54 -14.73
CA PRO A 77 -7.75 2.94 -15.66
C PRO A 77 -7.54 1.96 -16.83
N PHE A 78 -8.05 0.73 -16.72
CA PHE A 78 -7.93 -0.33 -17.72
C PHE A 78 -8.82 -1.53 -17.38
N GLU A 79 -9.02 -2.43 -18.35
CA GLU A 79 -9.67 -3.72 -18.13
C GLU A 79 -8.75 -4.73 -17.44
N VAL A 80 -9.36 -5.57 -16.58
CA VAL A 80 -8.69 -6.69 -15.90
C VAL A 80 -9.29 -8.04 -16.32
N PRO A 81 -8.52 -9.14 -16.20
CA PRO A 81 -9.01 -10.49 -16.43
C PRO A 81 -10.30 -10.82 -15.66
N LYS A 82 -11.09 -11.78 -16.16
CA LYS A 82 -12.42 -12.11 -15.59
C LYS A 82 -12.37 -12.67 -14.16
N ASN A 83 -11.28 -13.35 -13.82
CA ASN A 83 -10.99 -13.93 -12.50
C ASN A 83 -10.43 -12.89 -11.50
N TRP A 84 -10.16 -11.66 -11.95
CA TRP A 84 -9.69 -10.56 -11.11
C TRP A 84 -10.85 -9.69 -10.64
N GLN A 85 -10.63 -8.92 -9.58
CA GLN A 85 -11.58 -7.92 -9.10
C GLN A 85 -10.91 -6.59 -8.81
N TRP A 86 -11.60 -5.49 -9.13
CA TRP A 86 -11.24 -4.16 -8.65
C TRP A 86 -11.74 -3.95 -7.23
N ILE A 87 -10.88 -3.42 -6.36
CA ILE A 87 -11.16 -3.24 -4.92
C ILE A 87 -10.60 -1.90 -4.45
N ARG A 88 -11.26 -1.21 -3.53
CA ARG A 88 -10.71 -0.01 -2.90
C ARG A 88 -9.58 -0.39 -1.95
N LEU A 89 -8.48 0.36 -1.93
CA LEU A 89 -7.35 0.08 -1.03
C LEU A 89 -7.79 -0.03 0.46
N SER A 90 -8.81 0.74 0.89
CA SER A 90 -9.46 0.67 2.22
C SER A 90 -10.03 -0.69 2.61
N ASP A 91 -10.32 -1.55 1.63
CA ASP A 91 -10.81 -2.91 1.88
C ASP A 91 -9.69 -3.93 2.00
N LEU A 92 -8.47 -3.58 1.62
CA LEU A 92 -7.31 -4.47 1.67
C LEU A 92 -6.39 -4.20 2.86
N VAL A 93 -6.33 -2.93 3.30
CA VAL A 93 -5.41 -2.46 4.34
C VAL A 93 -6.11 -1.46 5.27
N HIS A 94 -5.54 -1.25 6.45
CA HIS A 94 -5.81 -0.04 7.24
C HIS A 94 -4.57 0.87 7.25
N PHE A 95 -4.82 2.18 7.32
CA PHE A 95 -3.77 3.19 7.34
C PHE A 95 -3.39 3.55 8.78
N ILE A 96 -2.09 3.58 9.06
CA ILE A 96 -1.52 4.03 10.33
C ILE A 96 -0.70 5.30 10.04
N GLY A 97 -1.15 6.43 10.58
CA GLY A 97 -0.37 7.67 10.59
C GLY A 97 0.71 7.59 11.66
N GLY A 98 1.94 7.97 11.35
CA GLY A 98 3.03 7.87 12.33
C GLY A 98 2.88 8.81 13.52
N TYR A 99 3.72 8.60 14.54
CA TYR A 99 3.66 9.35 15.80
C TYR A 99 4.46 10.66 15.74
N ALA A 100 3.94 11.68 16.42
CA ALA A 100 4.59 12.98 16.52
C ALA A 100 5.62 13.02 17.66
N TYR A 101 6.74 12.31 17.46
CA TYR A 101 7.87 12.33 18.40
C TYR A 101 8.42 13.76 18.56
N LYS A 102 8.58 14.19 19.81
CA LYS A 102 9.20 15.49 20.14
C LYS A 102 10.71 15.38 20.02
N SER A 103 11.37 16.41 19.49
CA SER A 103 12.82 16.42 19.26
C SER A 103 13.64 16.14 20.53
N GLU A 104 13.14 16.59 21.68
CA GLU A 104 13.81 16.47 22.98
C GLU A 104 13.80 15.03 23.51
N THR A 105 12.96 14.16 22.93
CA THR A 105 12.90 12.73 23.30
C THR A 105 13.89 11.87 22.51
N PHE A 106 14.55 12.42 21.50
CA PHE A 106 15.51 11.68 20.70
C PHE A 106 16.83 11.50 21.45
N ILE A 107 17.38 10.30 21.32
CA ILE A 107 18.71 9.93 21.82
C ILE A 107 19.61 9.52 20.66
N GLU A 108 20.92 9.62 20.87
CA GLU A 108 21.93 9.40 19.81
C GLU A 108 22.07 7.92 19.43
N THR A 109 21.88 7.00 20.38
CA THR A 109 22.04 5.55 20.16
C THR A 109 20.96 4.77 20.91
N SER A 110 20.39 3.77 20.24
CA SER A 110 19.47 2.76 20.79
C SER A 110 19.12 1.77 19.66
N GLU A 111 18.51 0.64 20.00
CA GLU A 111 17.97 -0.28 18.99
C GLU A 111 16.69 0.25 18.34
N TYR A 112 15.97 1.19 18.99
CA TYR A 112 14.66 1.69 18.53
C TYR A 112 14.80 2.94 17.66
N GLN A 113 14.97 2.75 16.35
CA GLN A 113 15.13 3.86 15.41
C GLN A 113 13.78 4.47 15.01
N VAL A 114 13.68 5.80 14.95
CA VAL A 114 12.52 6.49 14.38
C VAL A 114 12.79 6.84 12.91
N LEU A 115 12.00 6.26 12.01
CA LEU A 115 11.99 6.54 10.58
C LEU A 115 11.17 7.80 10.30
N ARG A 116 11.86 8.82 9.77
CA ARG A 116 11.29 10.11 9.36
C ARG A 116 11.20 10.17 7.84
N LEU A 117 10.61 11.25 7.31
CA LEU A 117 10.42 11.44 5.85
C LEU A 117 11.69 11.15 5.03
N GLY A 118 12.86 11.65 5.47
CA GLY A 118 14.13 11.44 4.77
C GLY A 118 14.66 10.01 4.82
N ASN A 119 14.15 9.17 5.72
CA ASN A 119 14.54 7.77 5.82
C ASN A 119 13.81 6.88 4.82
N ILE A 120 12.69 7.31 4.24
CA ILE A 120 11.98 6.55 3.20
C ILE A 120 12.19 7.26 1.87
N LYS A 121 13.12 6.76 1.05
CA LYS A 121 13.49 7.41 -0.21
C LYS A 121 13.90 6.42 -1.29
N ASN A 122 13.43 6.64 -2.51
CA ASN A 122 13.67 5.77 -3.67
C ASN A 122 13.33 4.31 -3.34
N ASP A 123 12.14 4.10 -2.76
CA ASP A 123 11.59 2.79 -2.36
C ASP A 123 12.48 1.97 -1.40
N LYS A 124 13.34 2.63 -0.62
CA LYS A 124 14.25 2.00 0.33
C LYS A 124 14.21 2.72 1.67
N ILE A 125 14.44 1.96 2.75
CA ILE A 125 14.76 2.53 4.06
C ILE A 125 16.24 2.95 4.06
N LYS A 126 16.50 4.21 4.43
CA LYS A 126 17.82 4.85 4.52
C LYS A 126 18.15 5.10 5.99
N TYR A 127 18.54 4.03 6.70
CA TYR A 127 18.78 4.05 8.15
C TYR A 127 19.81 5.11 8.57
N SER A 128 20.86 5.31 7.79
CA SER A 128 21.94 6.26 8.09
C SER A 128 21.59 7.73 7.82
N THR A 129 20.43 8.03 7.23
CA THR A 129 20.03 9.42 6.95
C THR A 129 19.56 10.10 8.23
N LYS A 130 20.45 10.89 8.86
CA LYS A 130 20.17 11.63 10.11
C LYS A 130 19.43 10.74 11.13
N PRO A 131 20.04 9.62 11.56
CA PRO A 131 19.37 8.68 12.45
C PRO A 131 18.99 9.36 13.76
N VAL A 132 17.83 9.00 14.29
CA VAL A 132 17.36 9.38 15.61
C VAL A 132 16.71 8.17 16.24
N PHE A 133 16.90 8.01 17.55
CA PHE A 133 16.41 6.87 18.29
C PHE A 133 15.57 7.32 19.47
N ILE A 134 14.82 6.39 20.05
CA ILE A 134 14.03 6.61 21.27
C ILE A 134 14.46 5.63 22.36
N SER A 135 14.16 6.00 23.61
CA SER A 135 14.39 5.11 24.75
C SER A 135 13.46 3.88 24.71
N LYS A 136 13.84 2.82 25.41
CA LYS A 136 12.99 1.63 25.59
C LYS A 136 11.63 1.97 26.21
N GLU A 137 11.61 2.91 27.16
CA GLU A 137 10.35 3.35 27.78
C GLU A 137 9.41 4.01 26.77
N LEU A 138 9.95 4.88 25.91
CA LEU A 138 9.15 5.54 24.89
C LEU A 138 8.71 4.56 23.80
N SER A 139 9.57 3.61 23.40
CA SER A 139 9.21 2.59 22.41
C SER A 139 8.06 1.70 22.87
N GLN A 140 8.00 1.37 24.17
CA GLN A 140 6.87 0.64 24.76
C GLN A 140 5.59 1.48 24.76
N LYS A 141 5.68 2.79 25.04
CA LYS A 141 4.53 3.71 25.01
C LYS A 141 4.00 3.98 23.60
N THR A 142 4.85 3.83 22.57
CA THR A 142 4.50 4.07 21.17
C THR A 142 4.53 2.81 20.31
N VAL A 143 4.31 1.64 20.93
CA VAL A 143 4.36 0.32 20.28
C VAL A 143 3.41 0.19 19.08
N ASP A 144 2.29 0.93 19.07
CA ASP A 144 1.35 0.97 17.94
C ASP A 144 1.97 1.50 16.64
N PHE A 145 3.05 2.28 16.76
CA PHE A 145 3.79 2.88 15.64
C PHE A 145 5.08 2.11 15.31
N GLN A 146 5.29 0.94 15.92
CA GLN A 146 6.36 0.02 15.58
C GLN A 146 6.07 -0.63 14.22
N CYS A 147 7.10 -0.73 13.38
CA CYS A 147 7.03 -1.43 12.11
C CYS A 147 6.83 -2.93 12.36
N LYS A 148 5.94 -3.56 11.59
CA LYS A 148 5.72 -5.01 11.57
C LYS A 148 6.07 -5.56 10.21
N THR A 149 6.58 -6.79 10.16
CA THR A 149 6.83 -7.50 8.90
C THR A 149 5.58 -7.44 8.02
N ASN A 150 5.78 -7.17 6.73
CA ASN A 150 4.72 -6.97 5.72
C ASN A 150 3.97 -5.63 5.76
N ASP A 151 4.32 -4.71 6.66
CA ASP A 151 3.88 -3.32 6.53
C ASP A 151 4.45 -2.71 5.24
N ILE A 152 3.69 -1.81 4.61
CA ILE A 152 4.19 -0.98 3.51
C ILE A 152 4.28 0.46 4.03
N LEU A 153 5.51 0.96 4.20
CA LEU A 153 5.74 2.35 4.57
C LEU A 153 5.66 3.23 3.33
N LEU A 154 5.11 4.44 3.48
CA LEU A 154 5.03 5.41 2.39
C LEU A 154 5.25 6.86 2.80
N THR A 155 5.75 7.66 1.88
CA THR A 155 5.90 9.11 2.05
C THR A 155 4.74 9.88 1.42
N MET A 156 4.23 10.89 2.11
CA MET A 156 3.01 11.60 1.70
C MET A 156 3.25 13.06 1.35
N THR A 157 4.50 13.53 1.48
CA THR A 157 4.88 14.93 1.24
C THR A 157 6.15 14.97 0.39
N GLY A 158 6.16 15.85 -0.60
CA GLY A 158 7.31 16.12 -1.46
C GLY A 158 7.13 17.42 -2.23
N THR A 159 7.76 17.52 -3.39
CA THR A 159 7.65 18.68 -4.26
C THR A 159 6.44 18.55 -5.16
N ARG A 160 5.56 19.55 -5.15
CA ARG A 160 4.29 19.54 -5.89
C ARG A 160 4.55 19.32 -7.39
N LEU A 161 3.74 18.47 -8.04
CA LEU A 161 3.84 18.11 -9.47
C LEU A 161 5.15 17.43 -9.90
N LYS A 162 6.04 17.05 -8.98
CA LYS A 162 7.30 16.35 -9.33
C LYS A 162 7.23 14.83 -9.16
N ARG A 163 6.22 14.32 -8.43
CA ARG A 163 6.11 12.91 -8.04
C ARG A 163 7.41 12.35 -7.44
N ASP A 164 8.14 13.19 -6.70
CA ASP A 164 9.40 12.86 -6.00
C ASP A 164 9.15 12.33 -4.57
N TYR A 165 7.95 11.80 -4.33
CA TYR A 165 7.46 11.24 -3.08
C TYR A 165 6.40 10.17 -3.39
N PHE A 166 5.69 9.65 -2.38
CA PHE A 166 4.96 8.38 -2.48
C PHE A 166 5.89 7.19 -2.74
N TYR A 167 7.12 7.27 -2.20
CA TYR A 167 8.00 6.11 -2.16
C TYR A 167 7.39 5.05 -1.27
N THR A 168 7.39 3.81 -1.71
CA THR A 168 6.83 2.68 -0.95
C THR A 168 7.91 1.64 -0.69
N VAL A 169 7.99 1.16 0.56
CA VAL A 169 8.94 0.12 0.96
C VAL A 169 8.25 -0.91 1.84
N LEU A 170 8.53 -2.19 1.54
CA LEU A 170 8.04 -3.33 2.29
C LEU A 170 8.94 -3.55 3.51
N VAL A 171 8.34 -3.63 4.69
CA VAL A 171 9.01 -3.90 5.98
C VAL A 171 9.32 -5.39 6.09
N SER A 172 10.56 -5.69 6.44
CA SER A 172 11.06 -7.04 6.70
C SER A 172 11.42 -7.24 8.17
N GLU A 173 11.79 -8.45 8.58
CA GLU A 173 12.09 -8.76 9.99
C GLU A 173 13.21 -7.87 10.59
N LYS A 174 14.20 -7.47 9.79
CA LYS A 174 15.28 -6.57 10.27
C LYS A 174 14.79 -5.17 10.63
N ASP A 175 13.59 -4.80 10.19
CA ASP A 175 13.02 -3.46 10.31
C ASP A 175 12.10 -3.35 11.54
N THR A 176 11.84 -4.43 12.27
CA THR A 176 10.84 -4.44 13.35
C THR A 176 11.25 -3.64 14.58
N ASN A 177 12.51 -3.22 14.68
CA ASN A 177 12.95 -2.27 15.70
C ASN A 177 12.72 -0.80 15.31
N CYS A 178 12.19 -0.55 14.11
CA CYS A 178 11.90 0.80 13.63
C CYS A 178 10.50 1.27 14.04
N PHE A 179 10.36 2.58 14.24
CA PHE A 179 9.11 3.28 14.54
C PHE A 179 8.87 4.37 13.51
N ILE A 180 7.60 4.64 13.16
CA ILE A 180 7.27 5.64 12.14
C ILE A 180 6.92 7.00 12.74
N ASN A 181 7.54 8.07 12.21
CA ASN A 181 7.17 9.45 12.53
C ASN A 181 5.93 9.92 11.75
N GLN A 182 5.24 10.96 12.24
CA GLN A 182 4.03 11.56 11.65
C GLN A 182 4.06 11.91 10.15
N ARG A 183 5.23 11.93 9.50
CA ARG A 183 5.39 12.16 8.05
C ARG A 183 5.64 10.89 7.22
N VAL A 184 5.62 9.73 7.88
CA VAL A 184 5.68 8.40 7.27
C VAL A 184 4.36 7.70 7.57
N GLY A 185 3.63 7.32 6.52
CA GLY A 185 2.43 6.51 6.63
C GLY A 185 2.77 5.02 6.57
N CYS A 186 1.90 4.19 7.11
CA CYS A 186 1.99 2.73 7.00
C CYS A 186 0.66 2.16 6.52
N LEU A 187 0.70 1.35 5.47
CA LEU A 187 -0.40 0.50 5.04
C LEU A 187 -0.17 -0.88 5.63
N ARG A 188 -1.08 -1.31 6.50
CA ARG A 188 -1.05 -2.64 7.12
C ARG A 188 -2.19 -3.48 6.56
N SER A 189 -1.83 -4.48 5.78
CA SER A 189 -2.76 -5.41 5.14
C SER A 189 -3.55 -6.20 6.18
N TYR A 190 -4.84 -6.42 5.92
CA TYR A 190 -5.64 -7.34 6.76
C TYR A 190 -5.11 -8.76 6.64
N LEU A 191 -4.69 -9.18 5.44
CA LEU A 191 -3.96 -10.42 5.22
C LEU A 191 -2.50 -10.12 4.79
N PRO A 192 -1.49 -10.62 5.52
CA PRO A 192 -0.08 -10.37 5.20
C PRO A 192 0.35 -10.85 3.81
N SER A 193 -0.29 -11.88 3.26
CA SER A 193 0.02 -12.43 1.94
C SER A 193 -0.17 -11.42 0.79
N LEU A 194 -1.01 -10.39 0.98
CA LEU A 194 -1.23 -9.34 -0.02
C LEU A 194 -0.03 -8.41 -0.19
N SER A 195 0.83 -8.28 0.82
CA SER A 195 1.82 -7.19 0.85
C SER A 195 2.85 -7.30 -0.28
N ARG A 196 3.15 -8.51 -0.77
CA ARG A 196 4.01 -8.71 -1.96
C ARG A 196 3.35 -8.23 -3.25
N TRP A 197 2.04 -8.42 -3.40
CA TRP A 197 1.30 -7.87 -4.53
C TRP A 197 1.21 -6.34 -4.44
N LEU A 198 0.78 -5.83 -3.28
CA LEU A 198 0.54 -4.40 -3.07
C LEU A 198 1.79 -3.54 -3.28
N ILE A 199 2.97 -4.00 -2.83
CA ILE A 199 4.21 -3.22 -3.00
C ILE A 199 4.56 -2.98 -4.48
N TRP A 200 4.20 -3.90 -5.37
CA TRP A 200 4.41 -3.74 -6.80
C TRP A 200 3.29 -2.96 -7.47
N THR A 201 2.04 -3.24 -7.12
CA THR A 201 0.86 -2.56 -7.66
C THR A 201 0.88 -1.06 -7.39
N LEU A 202 1.24 -0.64 -6.17
CA LEU A 202 1.36 0.77 -5.77
C LEU A 202 2.45 1.54 -6.55
N LYS A 203 3.35 0.83 -7.24
CA LYS A 203 4.44 1.42 -8.06
C LYS A 203 4.13 1.45 -9.56
N SER A 204 3.01 0.86 -9.99
CA SER A 204 2.59 0.90 -11.39
C SER A 204 2.06 2.29 -11.77
N GLU A 205 2.26 2.69 -13.04
CA GLU A 205 1.97 4.06 -13.48
C GLU A 205 0.48 4.43 -13.38
N ALA A 206 -0.40 3.49 -13.70
CA ALA A 206 -1.84 3.69 -13.59
C ALA A 206 -2.29 3.93 -12.13
N ILE A 207 -1.71 3.18 -11.18
CA ILE A 207 -2.04 3.32 -9.75
C ILE A 207 -1.43 4.59 -9.16
N LEU A 208 -0.17 4.90 -9.51
CA LEU A 208 0.46 6.16 -9.15
C LEU A 208 -0.35 7.35 -9.68
N SER A 209 -0.86 7.28 -10.91
CA SER A 209 -1.66 8.36 -11.48
C SER A 209 -2.97 8.59 -10.72
N GLN A 210 -3.67 7.53 -10.30
CA GLN A 210 -4.84 7.64 -9.41
C GLN A 210 -4.49 8.32 -8.08
N VAL A 211 -3.35 7.96 -7.47
CA VAL A 211 -2.93 8.59 -6.20
C VAL A 211 -2.63 10.08 -6.41
N PHE A 212 -1.84 10.41 -7.43
CA PHE A 212 -1.38 11.77 -7.68
C PHE A 212 -2.45 12.71 -8.28
N GLN A 213 -3.55 12.19 -8.84
CA GLN A 213 -4.66 13.04 -9.31
C GLN A 213 -5.30 13.83 -8.15
N HIS A 214 -5.15 13.34 -6.92
CA HIS A 214 -5.67 13.96 -5.70
C HIS A 214 -4.58 14.73 -4.92
N GLU A 215 -3.45 15.05 -5.55
CA GLU A 215 -2.37 15.83 -4.94
C GLU A 215 -2.84 17.25 -4.57
N THR A 216 -2.68 17.63 -3.31
CA THR A 216 -2.97 18.97 -2.78
C THR A 216 -1.70 19.70 -2.37
N GLY A 217 -1.81 20.95 -1.90
CA GLY A 217 -0.69 21.72 -1.35
C GLY A 217 -0.36 23.00 -2.12
N THR A 218 0.78 23.61 -1.78
CA THR A 218 1.27 24.87 -2.37
C THR A 218 2.25 24.60 -3.51
N ALA A 219 2.64 25.63 -4.26
CA ALA A 219 3.55 25.49 -5.40
C ALA A 219 4.86 24.74 -5.06
N ASN A 220 5.36 24.87 -3.84
CA ASN A 220 6.63 24.26 -3.41
C ASN A 220 6.45 22.96 -2.61
N GLN A 221 5.23 22.59 -2.23
CA GLN A 221 4.99 21.42 -1.40
C GLN A 221 3.69 20.72 -1.78
N GLY A 222 3.82 19.50 -2.29
CA GLY A 222 2.73 18.57 -2.58
C GLY A 222 2.43 17.69 -1.37
N ASN A 223 1.15 17.37 -1.16
CA ASN A 223 0.71 16.42 -0.14
C ASN A 223 -0.34 15.46 -0.70
N LEU A 224 -0.19 14.19 -0.34
CA LEU A 224 -1.17 13.14 -0.58
C LEU A 224 -1.89 12.85 0.73
N GLY A 225 -3.22 13.00 0.75
CA GLY A 225 -4.03 12.70 1.93
C GLY A 225 -4.27 11.21 2.10
N ALA A 226 -4.25 10.71 3.34
CA ALA A 226 -4.52 9.31 3.64
C ALA A 226 -5.87 8.85 3.07
N GLU A 227 -6.91 9.68 3.24
CA GLU A 227 -8.25 9.38 2.73
C GLU A 227 -8.25 9.12 1.21
N ASN A 228 -7.57 9.95 0.43
CA ASN A 228 -7.52 9.79 -1.03
C ASN A 228 -6.66 8.59 -1.45
N ILE A 229 -5.55 8.32 -0.74
CA ILE A 229 -4.75 7.10 -0.97
C ILE A 229 -5.63 5.86 -0.76
N MET A 230 -6.41 5.82 0.33
CA MET A 230 -7.25 4.68 0.67
C MET A 230 -8.43 4.46 -0.30
N LYS A 231 -8.84 5.48 -1.07
CA LYS A 231 -9.86 5.36 -2.13
C LYS A 231 -9.33 4.81 -3.46
N THR A 232 -8.01 4.62 -3.60
CA THR A 232 -7.40 4.12 -4.85
C THR A 232 -7.99 2.77 -5.25
N PHE A 233 -8.32 2.59 -6.54
CA PHE A 233 -8.73 1.30 -7.08
C PHE A 233 -7.50 0.40 -7.29
N ILE A 234 -7.56 -0.80 -6.73
CA ILE A 234 -6.51 -1.81 -6.78
C ILE A 234 -7.05 -3.03 -7.55
N PRO A 235 -6.37 -3.51 -8.61
CA PRO A 235 -6.72 -4.76 -9.25
C PRO A 235 -6.18 -5.91 -8.39
N VAL A 236 -7.04 -6.88 -8.09
CA VAL A 236 -6.72 -8.03 -7.23
C VAL A 236 -6.88 -9.32 -8.03
N PRO A 237 -5.78 -10.02 -8.37
CA PRO A 237 -5.80 -11.36 -8.94
C PRO A 237 -6.17 -12.43 -7.89
N PRO A 238 -6.46 -13.67 -8.32
CA PRO A 238 -6.28 -14.87 -7.50
C PRO A 238 -4.97 -14.87 -6.70
N LEU A 239 -4.97 -15.44 -5.51
CA LEU A 239 -3.77 -15.42 -4.64
C LEU A 239 -2.57 -16.13 -5.28
N ASP A 240 -2.79 -17.28 -5.90
CA ASP A 240 -1.72 -18.05 -6.55
C ASP A 240 -1.17 -17.32 -7.78
N GLU A 241 -2.03 -16.57 -8.49
CA GLU A 241 -1.59 -15.72 -9.59
C GLU A 241 -0.75 -14.53 -9.09
N GLN A 242 -1.11 -13.93 -7.94
CA GLN A 242 -0.28 -12.88 -7.31
C GLN A 242 1.15 -13.37 -7.05
N GLU A 243 1.30 -14.57 -6.48
CA GLU A 243 2.60 -15.22 -6.26
C GLU A 243 3.38 -15.39 -7.56
N ARG A 244 2.75 -15.96 -8.61
CA ARG A 244 3.38 -16.14 -9.92
C ARG A 244 3.83 -14.82 -10.55
N ILE A 245 2.98 -13.79 -10.51
CA ILE A 245 3.31 -12.46 -11.03
C ILE A 245 4.48 -11.85 -10.25
N CYS A 246 4.43 -11.87 -8.91
CA CYS A 246 5.48 -11.30 -8.07
C CYS A 246 6.83 -11.98 -8.33
N ASN A 247 6.85 -13.31 -8.49
CA ASN A 247 8.08 -14.05 -8.79
C ASN A 247 8.67 -13.66 -10.16
N VAL A 248 7.83 -13.40 -11.17
CA VAL A 248 8.30 -12.90 -12.48
C VAL A 248 8.82 -11.47 -12.38
N ILE A 249 8.12 -10.58 -11.65
CA ILE A 249 8.60 -9.20 -11.40
C ILE A 249 9.98 -9.24 -10.71
N ASP A 250 10.11 -10.04 -9.65
CA ASP A 250 11.35 -10.17 -8.88
C ASP A 250 12.50 -10.65 -9.77
N ARG A 251 12.26 -11.63 -10.65
CA ARG A 251 13.26 -12.11 -11.63
C ARG A 251 13.66 -11.01 -12.60
N LEU A 252 12.68 -10.40 -13.29
CA LEU A 252 12.95 -9.42 -14.34
C LEU A 252 13.64 -8.17 -13.79
N LEU A 253 13.22 -7.66 -12.62
CA LEU A 253 13.83 -6.46 -12.05
C LEU A 253 15.25 -6.71 -11.53
N ARG A 254 15.57 -7.92 -11.07
CA ARG A 254 16.95 -8.28 -10.75
C ARG A 254 17.85 -8.25 -11.98
N GLU A 255 17.39 -8.80 -13.10
CA GLU A 255 18.15 -8.79 -14.36
C GLU A 255 18.39 -7.35 -14.87
N VAL A 256 17.39 -6.49 -14.74
CA VAL A 256 17.49 -5.08 -15.13
C VAL A 256 18.45 -4.28 -14.25
N ASP A 257 18.49 -4.55 -12.94
CA ASP A 257 19.40 -3.87 -12.02
C ASP A 257 20.87 -4.34 -12.17
N THR A 258 21.12 -5.45 -12.87
CA THR A 258 22.46 -5.98 -13.15
C THR A 258 23.06 -5.55 -14.50
N LEU A 259 22.28 -4.84 -15.33
CA LEU A 259 22.70 -4.28 -16.63
C LEU A 259 23.15 -2.83 -16.48
#